data_AF-A0A2I0IVF7-F1
#
_entry.id   AF-A0A2I0IVF7-F1
#
_cell.length_a   1.000
_cell.length_b   1.000
_cell.length_c   1.000
_cell.angle_alpha   90.00
_cell.angle_beta   90.00
_cell.angle_gamma   90.00
#
_symmetry.space_group_name_H-M   'P 1'
#
loop_
_entity.id
_entity.type
_entity.pdbx_description
1 polymer ?
#
loop_
_entity_poly.entity_id
_entity_poly.type
_entity_poly.pdbx_seq_one_letter_code
_entity_poly.pdbx_strand_id
1 'polypeptide(L)'
;MPVLQRTMEYLLSLLDQPYDDRFLGIYNFLWDRMRAVRMDLRMQHIFNIESVKMLEQMIRLHIIAMHELCEYEKGEGFSEGFDAHLNIEQMNKASAELFQLYDDHRRKGIDVPTEKEFRGYYALLKLDRHPGYKVEPAELSLDLAKMTPEIRQSSEIRFARAVARACRTGNFISFFRLARKASYLQACLMHAHFAKLRSQALASLHSGLQSNQGLPVSVVASWLAMEVFFF
;
A
#
# COMPACT_ATOMS: atom_id res chain seq x y z
N MET A 1 7.41 7.03 27.01
CA MET A 1 6.94 5.76 26.39
C MET A 1 5.51 5.37 26.74
N PRO A 2 5.12 5.17 28.01
CA PRO A 2 3.83 4.52 28.31
C PRO A 2 2.61 5.33 27.89
N VAL A 3 2.77 6.66 27.75
CA VAL A 3 1.67 7.55 27.31
C VAL A 3 1.45 7.41 25.81
N LEU A 4 2.50 7.46 24.99
CA LEU A 4 2.38 7.32 23.53
C LEU A 4 1.82 5.95 23.11
N GLN A 5 2.22 4.88 23.81
CA GLN A 5 1.64 3.55 23.58
C GLN A 5 0.15 3.53 23.88
N ARG A 6 -0.26 4.01 25.06
CA ARG A 6 -1.68 4.11 25.43
C ARG A 6 -2.47 4.99 24.45
N THR A 7 -1.88 6.08 23.97
CA THR A 7 -2.49 6.92 22.94
C THR A 7 -2.69 6.12 21.65
N MET A 8 -1.67 5.38 21.20
CA MET A 8 -1.72 4.60 19.97
C MET A 8 -2.73 3.45 20.07
N GLU A 9 -2.78 2.75 21.20
CA GLU A 9 -3.80 1.74 21.51
C GLU A 9 -5.21 2.33 21.50
N TYR A 10 -5.42 3.48 22.14
CA TYR A 10 -6.70 4.19 22.11
C TYR A 10 -7.10 4.57 20.68
N LEU A 11 -6.19 5.15 19.91
CA LEU A 11 -6.45 5.51 18.51
C LEU A 11 -6.85 4.28 17.68
N LEU A 12 -6.18 3.15 17.84
CA LEU A 12 -6.55 1.92 17.12
C LEU A 12 -7.90 1.37 17.57
N SER A 13 -8.27 1.49 18.85
CA SER A 13 -9.57 1.05 19.35
C SER A 13 -10.75 1.80 18.69
N LEU A 14 -10.51 2.98 18.12
CA LEU A 14 -11.53 3.71 17.34
C LEU A 14 -11.87 3.01 16.01
N LEU A 15 -11.02 2.08 15.55
CA LEU A 15 -11.28 1.25 14.37
C LEU A 15 -12.17 0.03 14.67
N ASP A 16 -12.43 -0.27 15.95
CA ASP A 16 -13.30 -1.40 16.34
C ASP A 16 -14.80 -1.09 16.15
N GLN A 17 -15.13 0.09 15.62
CA GLN A 17 -16.49 0.47 15.30
C GLN A 17 -16.99 -0.22 14.02
N PRO A 18 -18.31 -0.40 13.85
CA PRO A 18 -18.88 -0.97 12.63
C PRO A 18 -18.38 -0.22 11.39
N TYR A 19 -17.98 -0.99 10.38
CA TYR A 19 -17.54 -0.44 9.10
C TYR A 19 -18.74 0.23 8.40
N ASP A 20 -18.75 1.56 8.39
CA ASP A 20 -19.77 2.39 7.76
C ASP A 20 -19.17 3.66 7.15
N ASP A 21 -20.02 4.53 6.57
CA ASP A 21 -19.64 5.76 5.89
C ASP A 21 -18.86 6.76 6.78
N ARG A 22 -18.74 6.51 8.09
CA ARG A 22 -17.97 7.34 9.02
C ARG A 22 -16.47 7.05 8.99
N PHE A 23 -16.02 6.01 8.27
CA PHE A 23 -14.59 5.67 8.21
C PHE A 23 -13.73 6.84 7.74
N LEU A 24 -14.19 7.67 6.80
CA LEU A 24 -13.46 8.86 6.35
C LEU A 24 -13.21 9.86 7.49
N GLY A 25 -14.23 10.14 8.32
CA GLY A 25 -14.11 11.04 9.46
C GLY A 25 -13.18 10.49 10.54
N ILE A 26 -13.30 9.20 10.85
CA ILE A 26 -12.40 8.50 11.78
C ILE A 26 -10.97 8.56 11.25
N TYR A 27 -10.76 8.23 9.98
CA TYR A 27 -9.46 8.25 9.34
C TYR A 27 -8.82 9.64 9.37
N ASN A 28 -9.56 10.71 9.06
CA ASN A 28 -9.03 12.08 9.12
C ASN A 28 -8.54 12.44 10.53
N PHE A 29 -9.30 12.04 11.56
CA PHE A 29 -8.88 12.21 12.95
C PHE A 29 -7.63 11.37 13.29
N LEU A 30 -7.62 10.08 12.91
CA LEU A 30 -6.50 9.18 13.15
C LEU A 30 -5.24 9.66 12.45
N TRP A 31 -5.35 10.11 11.20
CA TRP A 31 -4.24 10.62 10.40
C TRP A 31 -3.54 11.78 11.09
N ASP A 32 -4.30 12.75 11.61
CA ASP A 32 -3.75 13.92 12.32
C ASP A 32 -3.08 13.50 13.64
N ARG A 33 -3.77 12.66 14.44
CA ARG A 33 -3.26 12.21 15.74
C ARG A 33 -2.05 11.30 15.62
N MET A 34 -2.04 10.38 14.67
CA MET A 34 -0.89 9.51 14.41
C MET A 34 0.30 10.29 13.85
N ARG A 35 0.06 11.31 13.01
CA ARG A 35 1.10 12.25 12.60
C ARG A 35 1.72 12.96 13.80
N ALA A 36 0.90 13.44 14.74
CA ALA A 36 1.39 14.06 15.98
C ALA A 36 2.22 13.08 16.83
N VAL A 37 1.74 11.85 17.03
CA VAL A 37 2.48 10.78 17.73
C VAL A 37 3.85 10.55 17.09
N ARG A 38 3.93 10.47 15.76
CA ARG A 38 5.20 10.33 15.05
C ARG A 38 6.13 11.52 15.26
N MET A 39 5.62 12.75 15.23
CA MET A 39 6.43 13.93 15.52
C MET A 39 6.99 13.90 16.94
N ASP A 40 6.19 13.47 17.92
CA ASP A 40 6.61 13.33 19.31
C ASP A 40 7.69 12.26 19.50
N LEU A 41 7.56 11.09 18.86
CA LEU A 41 8.59 10.05 18.86
C LEU A 41 9.94 10.60 18.40
N ARG A 42 9.94 11.34 17.28
CA ARG A 42 11.15 11.96 16.73
C ARG A 42 11.70 13.05 17.65
N MET A 43 10.86 13.95 18.16
CA MET A 43 11.29 15.05 19.02
C MET A 43 11.88 14.56 20.35
N GLN A 44 11.34 13.47 20.90
CA GLN A 44 11.82 12.87 22.14
C GLN A 44 12.96 11.85 21.91
N HIS A 45 13.43 11.69 20.67
CA HIS A 45 14.46 10.70 20.28
C HIS A 45 14.14 9.27 20.75
N ILE A 46 12.87 8.88 20.60
CA ILE A 46 12.38 7.55 20.97
C ILE A 46 12.53 6.61 19.77
N PHE A 47 13.51 5.71 19.85
CA PHE A 47 13.91 4.80 18.75
C PHE A 47 14.03 3.35 19.23
N ASN A 48 12.99 2.82 19.88
CA ASN A 48 12.95 1.47 20.40
C ASN A 48 11.99 0.58 19.59
N ILE A 49 11.89 -0.71 19.94
CA ILE A 49 11.00 -1.64 19.25
C ILE A 49 9.52 -1.21 19.32
N GLU A 50 9.15 -0.47 20.37
CA GLU A 50 7.79 0.03 20.52
C GLU A 50 7.49 1.17 19.55
N SER A 51 8.44 2.08 19.30
CA SER A 51 8.29 3.11 18.24
C SER A 51 8.25 2.48 16.84
N VAL A 52 9.01 1.39 16.62
CA VAL A 52 8.93 0.61 15.38
C VAL A 52 7.50 0.09 15.17
N LYS A 53 6.91 -0.58 16.18
CA LYS A 53 5.52 -1.06 16.10
C LYS A 53 4.51 0.05 15.81
N MET A 54 4.66 1.23 16.40
CA MET A 54 3.76 2.36 16.12
C MET A 54 3.86 2.81 14.66
N LEU A 55 5.08 2.98 14.13
CA LEU A 55 5.29 3.34 12.73
C LEU A 55 4.72 2.29 11.77
N GLU A 56 4.89 1.02 12.11
CA GLU A 56 4.29 -0.09 11.37
C GLU A 56 2.77 0.00 11.33
N GLN A 57 2.12 0.27 12.47
CA GLN A 57 0.66 0.45 12.56
C GLN A 57 0.18 1.62 11.71
N MET A 58 0.89 2.75 11.74
CA MET A 58 0.59 3.92 10.90
C MET A 58 0.64 3.58 9.42
N ILE A 59 1.69 2.88 8.97
CA ILE A 59 1.84 2.48 7.56
C ILE A 59 0.73 1.50 7.15
N ARG A 60 0.36 0.53 8.00
CA ARG A 60 -0.75 -0.38 7.71
C ARG A 60 -2.07 0.38 7.56
N LEU A 61 -2.35 1.34 8.44
CA LEU A 61 -3.55 2.18 8.34
C LEU A 61 -3.56 3.00 7.04
N HIS A 62 -2.43 3.59 6.65
CA HIS A 62 -2.34 4.35 5.40
C HIS A 62 -2.60 3.49 4.16
N ILE A 63 -2.15 2.23 4.15
CA ILE A 63 -2.43 1.28 3.06
C ILE A 63 -3.92 0.94 3.00
N ILE A 64 -4.53 0.65 4.14
CA ILE A 64 -5.96 0.33 4.24
C ILE A 64 -6.78 1.53 3.75
N ALA A 65 -6.52 2.71 4.30
CA ALA A 65 -7.23 3.93 3.94
C ALA A 65 -7.14 4.26 2.45
N MET A 66 -6.01 3.96 1.80
CA MET A 66 -5.86 4.13 0.35
C MET A 66 -6.85 3.30 -0.46
N HIS A 67 -7.16 2.10 0.02
CA HIS A 67 -8.10 1.20 -0.65
C HIS A 67 -9.55 1.53 -0.28
N GLU A 68 -9.85 1.61 1.02
CA GLU A 68 -11.22 1.84 1.51
C GLU A 68 -11.80 3.20 1.08
N LEU A 69 -10.95 4.22 0.97
CA LEU A 69 -11.38 5.59 0.67
C LEU A 69 -11.15 6.00 -0.78
N CYS A 70 -10.84 5.04 -1.67
CA CYS A 70 -10.50 5.36 -3.07
C CYS A 70 -11.66 5.98 -3.86
N GLU A 71 -12.91 5.79 -3.44
CA GLU A 71 -14.10 6.39 -4.06
C GLU A 71 -14.51 7.74 -3.44
N TYR A 72 -13.91 8.12 -2.31
CA TYR A 72 -14.24 9.35 -1.55
C TYR A 72 -13.32 10.53 -1.90
N GLU A 73 -12.89 10.64 -3.16
CA GLU A 73 -12.00 11.74 -3.59
C GLU A 73 -12.63 13.13 -3.38
N LYS A 74 -11.80 14.15 -3.14
CA LYS A 74 -12.24 15.56 -3.06
C LYS A 74 -12.78 16.03 -4.42
N GLY A 75 -14.07 15.84 -4.67
CA GLY A 75 -14.79 16.36 -5.83
C GLY A 75 -15.31 17.78 -5.62
N GLU A 76 -15.59 18.49 -6.72
CA GLU A 76 -16.23 19.82 -6.71
C GLU A 76 -17.63 19.73 -6.08
N GLY A 77 -17.73 20.01 -4.77
CA GLY A 77 -18.99 20.02 -4.02
C GLY A 77 -18.92 19.39 -2.62
N PHE A 78 -17.88 18.61 -2.31
CA PHE A 78 -17.66 18.05 -0.98
C PHE A 78 -16.47 18.75 -0.30
N SER A 79 -16.72 19.40 0.85
CA SER A 79 -15.67 20.11 1.60
C SER A 79 -14.70 19.20 2.34
N GLU A 80 -15.05 17.93 2.55
CA GLU A 80 -14.24 16.93 3.24
C GLU A 80 -14.16 15.65 2.38
N GLY A 81 -13.00 15.36 1.82
CA GLY A 81 -12.75 14.16 1.00
C GLY A 81 -11.35 13.60 1.28
N PHE A 82 -11.13 12.35 0.89
CA PHE A 82 -9.86 11.68 1.07
C PHE A 82 -8.78 12.30 0.17
N ASP A 83 -7.65 12.64 0.78
CA ASP A 83 -6.51 13.21 0.08
C ASP A 83 -5.41 12.14 -0.08
N ALA A 84 -5.49 11.42 -1.20
CA ALA A 84 -4.56 10.34 -1.51
C ALA A 84 -3.10 10.84 -1.54
N HIS A 85 -2.85 12.06 -2.03
CA HIS A 85 -1.52 12.64 -2.07
C HIS A 85 -0.94 12.84 -0.67
N LEU A 86 -1.69 13.48 0.24
CA LEU A 86 -1.25 13.65 1.62
C LEU A 86 -1.09 12.31 2.35
N ASN A 87 -1.96 11.33 2.08
CA ASN A 87 -1.82 9.99 2.63
C ASN A 87 -0.49 9.33 2.21
N ILE A 88 -0.17 9.34 0.91
CA ILE A 88 1.08 8.80 0.37
C ILE A 88 2.29 9.53 0.94
N GLU A 89 2.22 10.86 1.06
CA GLU A 89 3.29 11.66 1.62
C GLU A 89 3.58 11.26 3.08
N GLN A 90 2.54 11.10 3.91
CA GLN A 90 2.72 10.66 5.30
C GLN A 90 3.23 9.23 5.38
N MET A 91 2.75 8.33 4.53
CA MET A 91 3.20 6.95 4.47
C MET A 91 4.69 6.85 4.07
N ASN A 92 5.16 7.65 3.11
CA ASN A 92 6.57 7.71 2.72
C ASN A 92 7.44 8.26 3.86
N LYS A 93 6.99 9.32 4.55
CA LYS A 93 7.70 9.87 5.72
C LYS A 93 7.82 8.84 6.85
N ALA A 94 6.74 8.12 7.16
CA ALA A 94 6.77 7.04 8.15
C ALA A 94 7.69 5.90 7.73
N SER A 95 7.67 5.51 6.45
CA SER A 95 8.52 4.44 5.91
C SER A 95 10.01 4.81 5.97
N ALA A 96 10.38 6.04 5.62
CA ALA A 96 11.75 6.51 5.69
C ALA A 96 12.30 6.45 7.13
N GLU A 97 11.50 6.89 8.10
CA GLU A 97 11.84 6.83 9.52
C GLU A 97 11.95 5.38 10.01
N LEU A 98 10.97 4.53 9.67
CA LEU A 98 10.95 3.11 10.02
C LEU A 98 12.20 2.37 9.47
N PHE A 99 12.60 2.66 8.24
CA PHE A 99 13.76 2.03 7.62
C PHE A 99 15.08 2.44 8.27
N GLN A 100 15.20 3.70 8.68
CA GLN A 100 16.34 4.14 9.47
C GLN A 100 16.39 3.38 10.80
N LEU A 101 15.25 3.20 11.47
CA LEU A 101 15.18 2.43 12.72
C LEU A 101 15.59 0.97 12.52
N TYR A 102 15.14 0.31 11.45
CA TYR A 102 15.58 -1.06 11.15
C TYR A 102 17.09 -1.13 10.95
N ASP A 103 17.67 -0.20 10.19
CA ASP A 103 19.11 -0.17 9.95
C ASP A 103 19.89 0.10 11.25
N ASP A 104 19.39 0.99 12.12
CA ASP A 104 19.99 1.28 13.43
C ASP A 104 19.91 0.09 14.39
N HIS A 105 18.77 -0.62 14.43
CA HIS A 105 18.61 -1.83 15.23
C HIS A 105 19.51 -2.96 14.72
N ARG A 106 19.61 -3.13 13.40
CA ARG A 106 20.51 -4.12 12.79
C ARG A 106 21.97 -3.86 13.15
N ARG A 107 22.43 -2.60 13.13
CA ARG A 107 23.80 -2.24 13.57
C ARG A 107 24.06 -2.59 15.04
N LYS A 108 23.02 -2.65 15.86
CA LYS A 108 23.08 -3.09 17.27
C LYS A 108 22.91 -4.60 17.44
N GLY A 109 22.82 -5.37 16.35
CA GLY A 109 22.61 -6.83 16.38
C GLY A 109 21.17 -7.25 16.71
N ILE A 110 20.21 -6.32 16.64
CA ILE A 110 18.79 -6.59 16.88
C ILE A 110 18.11 -6.83 15.53
N ASP A 111 17.63 -8.06 15.32
CA ASP A 111 16.81 -8.39 14.15
C ASP A 111 15.34 -8.04 14.40
N VAL A 112 14.71 -7.37 13.42
CA VAL A 112 13.31 -7.00 13.49
C VAL A 112 12.55 -7.78 12.41
N PRO A 113 11.72 -8.78 12.77
CA PRO A 113 11.22 -9.78 11.83
C PRO A 113 10.30 -9.19 10.74
N THR A 114 9.64 -8.08 11.05
CA THR A 114 8.70 -7.36 10.19
C THR A 114 9.39 -6.50 9.12
N GLU A 115 10.70 -6.29 9.18
CA GLU A 115 11.38 -5.41 8.21
C GLU A 115 11.09 -5.80 6.76
N LYS A 116 11.14 -7.09 6.46
CA LYS A 116 10.92 -7.62 5.11
C LYS A 116 9.51 -7.30 4.59
N GLU A 117 8.50 -7.39 5.46
CA GLU A 117 7.10 -7.03 5.17
C GLU A 117 7.00 -5.57 4.72
N PHE A 118 7.52 -4.65 5.53
CA PHE A 118 7.41 -3.21 5.28
C PHE A 118 8.27 -2.73 4.10
N ARG A 119 9.45 -3.32 3.91
CA ARG A 119 10.26 -3.08 2.70
C ARG A 119 9.51 -3.55 1.44
N GLY A 120 8.78 -4.66 1.53
CA GLY A 120 7.89 -5.16 0.49
C GLY A 120 6.72 -4.23 0.17
N TYR A 121 6.03 -3.72 1.19
CA TYR A 121 4.95 -2.74 1.02
C TYR A 121 5.44 -1.47 0.34
N TYR A 122 6.58 -0.93 0.79
CA TYR A 122 7.17 0.24 0.16
C TYR A 122 7.58 -0.02 -1.29
N ALA A 123 8.14 -1.20 -1.59
CA ALA A 123 8.47 -1.57 -2.95
C ALA A 123 7.24 -1.65 -3.87
N LEU A 124 6.09 -2.14 -3.37
CA LEU A 124 4.81 -2.16 -4.09
C LEU A 124 4.22 -0.75 -4.28
N LEU A 125 4.21 0.07 -3.22
CA LEU A 125 3.74 1.46 -3.26
C LEU A 125 4.46 2.25 -4.36
N LYS A 126 5.78 2.07 -4.46
CA LYS A 126 6.64 2.74 -5.45
C LYS A 126 6.47 2.24 -6.88
N LEU A 127 5.66 1.21 -7.14
CA LEU A 127 5.31 0.78 -8.50
C LEU A 127 4.25 1.66 -9.13
N ASP A 128 3.43 2.32 -8.31
CA ASP A 128 2.34 3.15 -8.80
C ASP A 128 2.76 4.58 -9.14
N ARG A 129 2.03 5.14 -10.10
CA ARG A 129 2.13 6.54 -10.52
C ARG A 129 0.81 7.21 -10.17
N HIS A 130 0.58 7.44 -8.89
CA HIS A 130 -0.59 8.18 -8.43
C HIS A 130 -0.61 9.60 -9.02
N PRO A 131 -1.79 10.15 -9.38
CA PRO A 131 -1.91 11.55 -9.76
C PRO A 131 -1.37 12.44 -8.63
N GLY A 132 -0.36 13.27 -8.92
CA GLY A 132 0.29 14.13 -7.94
C GLY A 132 1.51 13.54 -7.22
N TYR A 133 1.72 12.22 -7.24
CA TYR A 133 2.91 11.58 -6.69
C TYR A 133 3.61 10.72 -7.76
N LYS A 134 4.57 11.32 -8.47
CA LYS A 134 5.41 10.61 -9.44
C LYS A 134 6.64 10.05 -8.73
N VAL A 135 6.64 8.75 -8.52
CA VAL A 135 7.87 8.03 -8.19
C VAL A 135 8.65 7.85 -9.48
N GLU A 136 9.83 8.44 -9.55
CA GLU A 136 10.74 8.14 -10.64
C GLU A 136 11.22 6.69 -10.52
N PRO A 137 11.14 5.85 -11.57
CA PRO A 137 11.57 4.45 -11.53
C PRO A 137 13.04 4.25 -11.06
N ALA A 138 13.86 5.29 -11.22
CA ALA A 138 15.22 5.35 -10.71
C ALA A 138 15.28 5.35 -9.17
N GLU A 139 14.32 5.98 -8.48
CA GLU A 139 14.28 6.05 -7.02
C GLU A 139 14.08 4.68 -6.39
N LEU A 140 13.13 3.88 -6.90
CA LEU A 140 12.92 2.53 -6.39
C LEU A 140 14.15 1.64 -6.62
N SER A 141 14.79 1.76 -7.78
CA SER A 141 16.01 0.99 -8.09
C SER A 141 17.16 1.36 -7.15
N LEU A 142 17.30 2.65 -6.82
CA LEU A 142 18.29 3.15 -5.88
C LEU A 142 17.99 2.71 -4.45
N ASP A 143 16.73 2.76 -4.02
CA ASP A 143 16.30 2.32 -2.69
C ASP A 143 16.53 0.81 -2.50
N LEU A 144 16.23 -0.01 -3.51
CA LEU A 144 16.54 -1.45 -3.52
C LEU A 144 18.05 -1.73 -3.52
N ALA A 145 18.86 -0.86 -4.12
CA ALA A 145 20.31 -1.00 -4.12
C ALA A 145 20.92 -0.73 -2.73
N LYS A 146 20.33 0.19 -1.96
CA LYS A 146 20.74 0.48 -0.57
C LYS A 146 20.38 -0.65 0.42
N MET A 147 19.41 -1.50 0.09
CA MET A 147 19.05 -2.65 0.92
C MET A 147 20.15 -3.71 0.91
N THR A 148 20.29 -4.45 2.03
CA THR A 148 21.23 -5.56 2.12
C THR A 148 20.83 -6.72 1.20
N PRO A 149 21.78 -7.62 0.86
CA PRO A 149 21.48 -8.79 0.04
C PRO A 149 20.34 -9.65 0.59
N GLU A 150 20.24 -9.79 1.91
CA GLU A 150 19.22 -10.61 2.59
C GLU A 150 17.82 -10.03 2.38
N ILE A 151 17.67 -8.71 2.53
CA ILE A 151 16.39 -8.02 2.28
C ILE A 151 16.05 -8.06 0.78
N ARG A 152 17.02 -7.81 -0.09
CA ARG A 152 16.80 -7.84 -1.56
C ARG A 152 16.35 -9.21 -2.07
N GLN A 153 16.74 -10.26 -1.37
CA GLN A 153 16.36 -11.64 -1.65
C GLN A 153 15.13 -12.11 -0.85
N SER A 154 14.46 -11.25 -0.09
CA SER A 154 13.26 -11.65 0.64
C SER A 154 12.10 -12.02 -0.30
N SER A 155 11.16 -12.84 0.17
CA SER A 155 9.94 -13.20 -0.56
C SER A 155 9.13 -11.98 -0.97
N GLU A 156 9.08 -10.97 -0.11
CA GLU A 156 8.29 -9.75 -0.24
C GLU A 156 8.85 -8.86 -1.35
N ILE A 157 10.19 -8.68 -1.39
CA ILE A 157 10.85 -7.94 -2.47
C ILE A 157 10.78 -8.71 -3.80
N ARG A 158 10.94 -10.05 -3.78
CA ARG A 158 10.75 -10.85 -5.00
C ARG A 158 9.31 -10.77 -5.52
N PHE A 159 8.32 -10.77 -4.63
CA PHE A 159 6.90 -10.58 -4.98
C PHE A 159 6.69 -9.21 -5.64
N ALA A 160 7.16 -8.12 -5.02
CA ALA A 160 7.07 -6.78 -5.59
C ALA A 160 7.72 -6.68 -6.98
N ARG A 161 8.90 -7.30 -7.17
CA ARG A 161 9.57 -7.35 -8.49
C ARG A 161 8.78 -8.16 -9.52
N ALA A 162 8.09 -9.22 -9.12
CA ALA A 162 7.23 -10.00 -10.00
C ALA A 162 6.00 -9.19 -10.44
N VAL A 163 5.37 -8.47 -9.50
CA VAL A 163 4.28 -7.53 -9.79
C VAL A 163 4.74 -6.44 -10.76
N ALA A 164 5.88 -5.80 -10.47
CA ALA A 164 6.47 -4.77 -11.32
C ALA A 164 6.73 -5.26 -12.76
N ARG A 165 7.21 -6.50 -12.90
CA ARG A 165 7.40 -7.13 -14.22
C ARG A 165 6.07 -7.34 -14.94
N ALA A 166 5.05 -7.84 -14.25
CA ALA A 166 3.73 -8.05 -14.84
C ALA A 166 3.11 -6.72 -15.30
N CYS A 167 3.19 -5.66 -14.49
CA CYS A 167 2.73 -4.32 -14.87
C CYS A 167 3.47 -3.77 -16.10
N ARG A 168 4.80 -3.83 -16.12
CA ARG A 168 5.61 -3.30 -17.24
C ARG A 168 5.40 -4.04 -18.55
N THR A 169 5.14 -5.34 -18.49
CA THR A 169 4.92 -6.17 -19.68
C THR A 169 3.46 -6.21 -20.13
N GLY A 170 2.54 -5.56 -19.39
CA GLY A 170 1.11 -5.64 -19.66
C GLY A 170 0.52 -7.05 -19.46
N ASN A 171 1.21 -7.94 -18.74
CA ASN A 171 0.78 -9.32 -18.55
C ASN A 171 -0.28 -9.41 -17.45
N PHE A 172 -1.53 -9.07 -17.81
CA PHE A 172 -2.67 -9.03 -16.90
C PHE A 172 -2.97 -10.39 -16.26
N ILE A 173 -2.78 -11.51 -16.98
CA ILE A 173 -2.96 -12.86 -16.42
C ILE A 173 -2.00 -13.10 -15.26
N SER A 174 -0.71 -12.79 -15.45
CA SER A 174 0.30 -12.96 -14.40
C SER A 174 0.06 -11.99 -13.24
N PHE A 175 -0.36 -10.76 -13.53
CA PHE A 175 -0.68 -9.78 -12.50
C PHE A 175 -1.84 -10.23 -11.60
N PHE A 176 -2.99 -10.60 -12.17
CA PHE A 176 -4.14 -11.04 -11.37
C PHE A 176 -3.92 -12.40 -10.69
N ARG A 177 -3.05 -13.25 -11.25
CA ARG A 177 -2.58 -14.46 -10.55
C ARG A 177 -1.72 -14.13 -9.33
N LEU A 178 -0.90 -13.08 -9.38
CA LEU A 178 -0.14 -12.58 -8.22
C LEU A 178 -1.08 -11.92 -7.21
N ALA A 179 -2.06 -11.13 -7.67
CA ALA A 179 -3.04 -10.47 -6.81
C ALA A 179 -3.81 -11.48 -5.95
N ARG A 180 -4.22 -12.61 -6.52
CA ARG A 180 -4.87 -13.72 -5.79
C ARG A 180 -3.99 -14.39 -4.71
N LYS A 181 -2.67 -14.23 -4.79
CA LYS A 181 -1.71 -14.77 -3.80
C LYS A 181 -1.23 -13.71 -2.81
N ALA A 182 -1.61 -12.46 -3.02
CA ALA A 182 -1.18 -11.33 -2.21
C ALA A 182 -1.82 -11.42 -0.81
N SER A 183 -1.13 -10.92 0.21
CA SER A 183 -1.80 -10.57 1.46
C SER A 183 -2.78 -9.42 1.22
N TYR A 184 -3.69 -9.18 2.16
CA TYR A 184 -4.66 -8.09 2.07
C TYR A 184 -3.99 -6.74 1.73
N LEU A 185 -3.00 -6.32 2.53
CA LEU A 185 -2.30 -5.05 2.33
C LEU A 185 -1.51 -5.01 1.02
N GLN A 186 -0.96 -6.14 0.56
CA GLN A 186 -0.34 -6.22 -0.76
C GLN A 186 -1.38 -6.01 -1.87
N ALA A 187 -2.56 -6.61 -1.75
CA ALA A 187 -3.66 -6.43 -2.69
C ALA A 187 -4.16 -4.99 -2.70
N CYS A 188 -4.31 -4.33 -1.54
CA CYS A 188 -4.65 -2.90 -1.44
C CYS A 188 -3.66 -2.03 -2.22
N LEU A 189 -2.35 -2.28 -2.08
CA LEU A 189 -1.32 -1.56 -2.84
C LEU A 189 -1.36 -1.87 -4.34
N MET A 190 -1.69 -3.10 -4.70
CA MET A 190 -1.83 -3.50 -6.11
C MET A 190 -3.10 -2.93 -6.76
N HIS A 191 -4.12 -2.59 -5.97
CA HIS A 191 -5.43 -2.10 -6.43
C HIS A 191 -5.31 -0.89 -7.36
N ALA A 192 -4.34 -0.01 -7.12
CA ALA A 192 -4.09 1.17 -7.95
C ALA A 192 -3.84 0.85 -9.44
N HIS A 193 -3.39 -0.36 -9.74
CA HIS A 193 -3.16 -0.81 -11.12
C HIS A 193 -4.35 -1.55 -11.75
N PHE A 194 -5.38 -1.89 -10.99
CA PHE A 194 -6.45 -2.79 -11.45
C PHE A 194 -7.22 -2.18 -12.62
N ALA A 195 -7.68 -0.94 -12.49
CA ALA A 195 -8.47 -0.28 -13.54
C ALA A 195 -7.69 -0.21 -14.86
N LYS A 196 -6.44 0.26 -14.83
CA LYS A 196 -5.59 0.35 -16.02
C LYS A 196 -5.35 -1.01 -16.68
N LEU A 197 -5.00 -2.03 -15.89
CA LEU A 197 -4.72 -3.36 -16.43
C LEU A 197 -5.97 -4.07 -16.94
N ARG A 198 -7.14 -3.89 -16.30
CA ARG A 198 -8.42 -4.39 -16.80
C ARG A 198 -8.76 -3.77 -18.15
N SER A 199 -8.63 -2.44 -18.29
CA SER A 199 -8.88 -1.76 -19.56
C SER A 199 -7.91 -2.21 -20.67
N GLN A 200 -6.62 -2.34 -20.37
CA GLN A 200 -5.63 -2.83 -21.33
C GLN A 200 -5.91 -4.29 -21.75
N ALA A 201 -6.32 -5.12 -20.80
CA ALA A 201 -6.65 -6.51 -21.07
C ALA A 201 -7.87 -6.62 -21.98
N LEU A 202 -8.95 -5.89 -21.68
CA LEU A 202 -10.17 -5.86 -22.49
C LEU A 202 -9.89 -5.35 -23.90
N ALA A 203 -9.08 -4.30 -24.05
CA ALA A 203 -8.67 -3.79 -25.37
C ALA A 203 -7.85 -4.84 -26.15
N SER A 204 -6.95 -5.56 -25.47
CA SER A 204 -6.13 -6.63 -26.09
C SER A 204 -6.95 -7.85 -26.47
N LEU A 205 -7.97 -8.20 -25.68
CA LEU A 205 -8.90 -9.28 -26.01
C LEU A 205 -9.77 -8.89 -27.21
N HIS A 206 -10.27 -7.66 -27.24
CA HIS A 206 -11.09 -7.16 -28.34
C HIS A 206 -10.33 -7.18 -29.68
N SER A 207 -9.06 -6.75 -29.70
CA SER A 207 -8.25 -6.74 -30.93
C SER A 207 -7.88 -8.14 -31.45
N GLY A 208 -7.90 -9.16 -30.59
CA GLY A 208 -7.61 -10.55 -30.96
C GLY A 208 -8.82 -11.36 -31.41
N LEU A 209 -10.05 -10.87 -31.24
CA LEU A 209 -11.27 -11.57 -31.61
C LEU A 209 -11.70 -11.22 -33.04
N GLN A 210 -12.20 -12.22 -33.78
CA GLN A 210 -12.84 -11.98 -35.07
C GLN A 210 -14.24 -11.38 -34.85
N SER A 211 -14.74 -10.64 -35.85
CA SER A 211 -16.12 -10.16 -35.87
C SER A 211 -17.10 -11.33 -35.62
N ASN A 212 -18.07 -11.14 -34.70
CA ASN A 212 -19.01 -12.16 -34.20
C ASN A 212 -18.47 -13.28 -33.29
N GLN A 213 -17.23 -13.21 -32.79
CA GLN A 213 -16.77 -14.10 -31.73
C GLN A 213 -16.87 -13.44 -30.35
N GLY A 214 -17.63 -14.06 -29.45
CA GLY A 214 -17.74 -13.66 -28.04
C GLY A 214 -16.85 -14.50 -27.13
N LEU A 215 -16.42 -13.92 -26.02
CA LEU A 215 -15.79 -14.66 -24.92
C LEU A 215 -16.81 -14.84 -23.79
N PRO A 216 -16.86 -16.01 -23.13
CA PRO A 216 -17.66 -16.17 -21.93
C PRO A 216 -17.24 -15.16 -20.86
N VAL A 217 -18.21 -14.38 -20.36
CA VAL A 217 -17.97 -13.37 -19.32
C VAL A 217 -17.33 -13.98 -18.08
N SER A 218 -17.72 -15.21 -17.71
CA SER A 218 -17.14 -15.96 -16.59
C SER A 218 -15.63 -16.18 -16.73
N VAL A 219 -15.15 -16.47 -17.94
CA VAL A 219 -13.72 -16.68 -18.23
C VAL A 219 -12.97 -15.36 -18.09
N VAL A 220 -13.47 -14.29 -18.71
CA VAL A 220 -12.85 -12.95 -18.64
C VAL A 220 -12.83 -12.44 -17.19
N ALA A 221 -13.92 -12.61 -16.44
CA ALA A 221 -14.00 -12.24 -15.04
C ALA A 221 -12.98 -13.00 -14.18
N SER A 222 -12.80 -14.30 -14.43
CA SER A 222 -11.79 -15.10 -13.74
C SER A 222 -10.36 -14.63 -14.03
N TRP A 223 -10.08 -14.23 -15.28
CA TRP A 223 -8.77 -13.75 -15.71
C TRP A 223 -8.45 -12.37 -15.11
N LEU A 224 -9.44 -11.50 -15.02
CA LEU A 224 -9.30 -10.10 -14.62
C LEU A 224 -9.69 -9.81 -13.17
N ALA A 225 -9.97 -10.87 -12.40
CA ALA A 225 -10.44 -10.81 -11.02
C ALA A 225 -11.58 -9.79 -10.85
N MET A 226 -12.57 -9.85 -11.75
CA MET A 226 -13.76 -9.02 -11.63
C MET A 226 -14.73 -9.65 -10.65
N GLU A 227 -15.40 -8.82 -9.86
CA GLU A 227 -16.53 -9.25 -9.05
C GLU A 227 -17.69 -9.58 -9.99
N VAL A 228 -18.13 -10.84 -9.97
CA VAL A 228 -19.28 -11.27 -10.77
C VAL A 228 -20.49 -11.21 -9.85
N PHE A 229 -21.17 -10.07 -9.82
CA PHE A 229 -22.52 -10.01 -9.29
C PHE A 229 -23.45 -10.68 -10.30
N PHE A 230 -23.79 -11.95 -10.07
CA PHE A 230 -24.95 -12.55 -10.72
C PHE A 230 -26.19 -11.99 -10.02
N PHE A 231 -26.93 -11.12 -10.71
CA PHE A 231 -28.30 -10.75 -10.36
C PHE A 231 -29.26 -11.89 -10.71
#